data_AF-A0A940KBF4-F1
#
_entry.id   AF-A0A940KBF4-F1
#
_cell.length_a   1.000
_cell.length_b   1.000
_cell.length_c   1.000
_cell.angle_alpha   90.00
_cell.angle_beta   90.00
_cell.angle_gamma   90.00
#
_symmetry.space_group_name_H-M   'P 1'
#
loop_
_entity.id
_entity.type
_entity.pdbx_description
1 polymer ?
#
loop_
_entity_poly.entity_id
_entity_poly.type
_entity_poly.pdbx_seq_one_letter_code
_entity_poly.pdbx_strand_id
1 'polypeptide(L)'
;MLQTMDDQWYAFIENILNAGSQEEVRELIQMAIKEYENIDSRNRFVDEVMKALNGLNAMDHDFHQWSNIKMARIQMYQAKRDAALVS
;
A
#
# COMPACT_ATOMS: atom_id res chain seq x y z
N MET A 1 -2.55 -23.89 7.61
CA MET A 1 -3.48 -22.87 7.08
C MET A 1 -2.72 -22.09 6.04
N LEU A 2 -3.08 -22.22 4.77
CA LEU A 2 -2.58 -21.30 3.74
C LEU A 2 -3.26 -19.96 4.02
N GLN A 3 -2.55 -19.00 4.60
CA GLN A 3 -2.92 -17.60 4.42
C GLN A 3 -2.88 -17.37 2.91
N THR A 4 -4.03 -17.12 2.31
CA THR A 4 -4.08 -16.78 0.90
C THR A 4 -3.40 -15.43 0.73
N MET A 5 -2.88 -15.12 -0.46
CA MET A 5 -2.30 -13.80 -0.74
C MET A 5 -3.27 -12.66 -0.37
N ASP A 6 -4.58 -12.92 -0.44
CA ASP A 6 -5.63 -11.98 -0.05
C ASP A 6 -5.55 -11.60 1.44
N ASP A 7 -5.32 -12.56 2.34
CA ASP A 7 -5.21 -12.30 3.79
C ASP A 7 -4.02 -11.37 4.12
N GLN A 8 -2.92 -11.51 3.37
CA GLN A 8 -1.73 -10.67 3.54
C GLN A 8 -1.98 -9.24 3.09
N TRP A 9 -2.74 -9.04 2.01
CA TRP A 9 -3.14 -7.71 1.55
C TRP A 9 -4.09 -7.02 2.51
N TYR A 10 -5.08 -7.73 3.05
CA TYR A 10 -5.98 -7.16 4.05
C TYR A 10 -5.23 -6.70 5.30
N ALA A 11 -4.32 -7.53 5.81
CA ALA A 11 -3.49 -7.15 6.96
C ALA A 11 -2.62 -5.91 6.66
N PHE A 12 -2.06 -5.82 5.45
CA PHE A 12 -1.28 -4.65 5.05
C PHE A 12 -2.12 -3.37 4.98
N ILE A 13 -3.33 -3.44 4.40
CA ILE A 13 -4.26 -2.31 4.37
C ILE A 13 -4.70 -1.91 5.78
N GLU A 14 -4.99 -2.89 6.65
CA GLU A 14 -5.34 -2.63 8.04
C GLU A 14 -4.22 -1.90 8.80
N ASN A 15 -2.95 -2.28 8.56
CA ASN A 15 -1.80 -1.58 9.13
C ASN A 15 -1.71 -0.13 8.62
N ILE A 16 -2.00 0.12 7.33
CA ILE A 16 -2.05 1.49 6.78
C ILE A 16 -3.15 2.31 7.47
N LEU A 17 -4.35 1.74 7.62
CA LEU A 17 -5.48 2.43 8.24
C LEU A 17 -5.17 2.82 9.68
N ASN A 18 -4.55 1.92 10.43
CA ASN A 18 -4.31 2.08 11.87
C ASN A 18 -2.95 2.71 12.21
N ALA A 19 -2.11 3.03 11.21
CA ALA A 19 -0.85 3.72 11.42
C ALA A 19 -1.07 5.04 12.18
N GLY A 20 -0.29 5.30 13.21
CA GLY A 20 -0.40 6.49 14.06
C GLY A 20 0.07 7.78 13.37
N SER A 21 0.77 7.67 12.24
CA SER A 21 1.21 8.84 11.47
C SER A 21 1.40 8.54 9.98
N GLN A 22 1.43 9.60 9.16
CA GLN A 22 1.78 9.49 7.73
C GLN A 22 3.22 9.02 7.50
N GLU A 23 4.12 9.27 8.46
CA GLU A 23 5.50 8.76 8.41
C GLU A 23 5.51 7.23 8.57
N GLU A 24 4.74 6.70 9.51
CA GLU A 24 4.58 5.26 9.68
C GLU A 24 3.97 4.60 8.43
N VAL A 25 2.97 5.24 7.79
CA VAL A 25 2.44 4.77 6.49
C VAL A 25 3.56 4.69 5.44
N ARG A 26 4.46 5.68 5.39
CA ARG A 26 5.59 5.68 4.45
C ARG A 26 6.56 4.54 4.76
N GLU A 27 6.92 4.34 6.02
CA GLU A 27 7.82 3.27 6.45
C GLU A 27 7.26 1.88 6.13
N LEU A 28 5.98 1.64 6.44
CA LEU A 28 5.28 0.38 6.12
C LEU A 28 5.35 0.06 4.63
N ILE A 29 5.08 1.06 3.77
CA ILE A 29 5.11 0.89 2.31
C ILE A 29 6.53 0.63 1.81
N GLN A 30 7.53 1.37 2.32
CA GLN A 30 8.92 1.16 1.93
C GLN A 30 9.44 -0.22 2.34
N MET A 31 9.08 -0.70 3.53
CA MET A 31 9.41 -2.05 3.97
C MET A 31 8.78 -3.10 3.06
N ALA A 32 7.47 -3.01 2.81
CA ALA A 32 6.77 -3.95 1.95
C ALA A 32 7.34 -3.98 0.52
N ILE A 33 7.65 -2.82 -0.06
CA ILE A 33 8.27 -2.75 -1.41
C ILE A 33 9.66 -3.41 -1.42
N LYS A 34 10.46 -3.24 -0.36
CA LYS A 34 11.81 -3.80 -0.26
C LYS A 34 11.82 -5.32 -0.14
N GLU A 35 10.77 -5.93 0.40
CA GLU A 35 10.63 -7.39 0.46
C GLU A 35 10.54 -8.04 -0.93
N TYR A 36 10.11 -7.28 -1.94
CA TYR A 36 10.08 -7.74 -3.33
C TYR A 36 11.36 -7.35 -4.07
N GLU A 37 12.33 -8.28 -4.11
CA GLU A 37 13.57 -8.14 -4.88
C GLU A 37 13.33 -8.13 -6.39
N ASN A 38 12.32 -8.87 -6.87
CA ASN A 38 11.95 -8.95 -8.27
C ASN A 38 11.00 -7.80 -8.67
N ILE A 39 11.30 -7.12 -9.79
CA ILE A 39 10.55 -5.95 -10.28
C ILE A 39 9.11 -6.28 -10.68
N ASP A 40 8.85 -7.45 -11.26
CA ASP A 40 7.50 -7.88 -11.67
C ASP A 40 6.63 -8.17 -10.45
N SER A 41 7.18 -8.85 -9.44
CA SER A 41 6.49 -9.10 -8.17
C SER A 41 6.18 -7.79 -7.43
N ARG A 42 7.14 -6.86 -7.42
CA ARG A 42 6.95 -5.52 -6.85
C ARG A 42 5.86 -4.73 -7.58
N ASN A 43 5.86 -4.73 -8.90
CA ASN A 43 4.85 -4.04 -9.69
C ASN A 43 3.46 -4.64 -9.46
N ARG A 44 3.35 -5.97 -9.39
CA ARG A 44 2.10 -6.66 -9.06
C ARG A 44 1.59 -6.28 -7.66
N PHE A 45 2.48 -6.25 -6.67
CA PHE A 45 2.14 -5.80 -5.32
C PHE A 45 1.58 -4.38 -5.32
N VAL A 46 2.29 -3.45 -5.96
CA VAL A 46 1.88 -2.05 -6.05
C VAL A 46 0.51 -1.92 -6.74
N ASP A 47 0.27 -2.68 -7.81
CA ASP A 47 -1.01 -2.64 -8.53
C ASP A 47 -2.18 -3.18 -7.69
N GLU A 48 -2.00 -4.32 -6.99
CA GLU A 48 -3.06 -4.87 -6.14
C GLU A 48 -3.37 -3.96 -4.94
N VAL A 49 -2.34 -3.39 -4.30
CA VAL A 49 -2.57 -2.44 -3.20
C VAL A 49 -3.23 -1.15 -3.70
N MET A 50 -2.81 -0.61 -4.84
CA MET A 50 -3.49 0.56 -5.42
C MET A 50 -4.95 0.26 -5.73
N LYS A 51 -5.26 -0.92 -6.26
CA LYS A 51 -6.64 -1.35 -6.53
C LYS A 51 -7.46 -1.42 -5.24
N ALA A 52 -6.91 -2.02 -4.18
CA ALA A 52 -7.56 -2.08 -2.87
C ALA A 52 -7.79 -0.67 -2.29
N LEU A 53 -6.74 0.17 -2.26
CA LEU A 53 -6.82 1.54 -1.75
C LEU A 53 -7.84 2.37 -2.54
N ASN A 54 -7.91 2.24 -3.86
CA ASN A 54 -8.88 2.96 -4.70
C ASN A 54 -10.32 2.46 -4.52
N GLY A 55 -10.52 1.24 -4.02
CA GLY A 55 -11.82 0.71 -3.64
C GLY A 55 -12.38 1.28 -2.33
N LEU A 56 -11.54 1.91 -1.50
CA LEU A 56 -11.95 2.47 -0.20
C LEU A 56 -12.69 3.81 -0.36
N ASN A 57 -13.82 3.94 0.35
CA ASN A 57 -14.67 5.11 0.34
C ASN A 57 -14.37 6.03 1.53
N ALA A 58 -14.29 7.34 1.29
CA ALA A 58 -14.05 8.34 2.33
C ALA A 58 -15.08 8.33 3.46
N MET A 59 -16.33 7.94 3.17
CA MET A 59 -17.40 7.94 4.17
C MET A 59 -17.29 6.81 5.21
N ASP A 60 -16.53 5.76 4.89
CA ASP A 60 -16.37 4.58 5.76
C ASP A 60 -15.21 4.72 6.74
N HIS A 61 -14.47 5.85 6.68
CA HIS A 61 -13.22 6.06 7.39
C HIS A 61 -13.20 7.40 8.11
N ASP A 62 -12.57 7.43 9.27
CA ASP A 62 -12.35 8.70 9.97
C ASP A 62 -11.32 9.58 9.23
N PHE A 63 -11.16 10.83 9.69
CA PHE A 63 -10.25 11.79 9.08
C PHE A 63 -8.79 11.29 9.04
N HIS A 64 -8.36 10.59 10.10
CA HIS A 64 -7.00 10.09 10.24
C HIS A 64 -6.75 8.92 9.28
N GLN A 65 -7.64 7.94 9.27
CA GLN A 65 -7.63 6.82 8.35
C GLN A 65 -7.67 7.30 6.89
N TRP A 66 -8.52 8.27 6.56
CA TRP A 66 -8.60 8.83 5.21
C TRP A 66 -7.32 9.59 4.81
N SER A 67 -6.69 10.27 5.76
CA SER A 67 -5.37 10.89 5.57
C SER A 67 -4.30 9.84 5.25
N ASN A 68 -4.29 8.72 5.98
CA ASN A 68 -3.38 7.60 5.74
C ASN A 68 -3.61 6.95 4.36
N ILE A 69 -4.87 6.73 3.96
CA ILE A 69 -5.22 6.21 2.63
C ILE A 69 -4.66 7.12 1.53
N LYS A 70 -4.84 8.45 1.65
CA LYS A 70 -4.29 9.42 0.68
C LYS A 70 -2.77 9.34 0.61
N MET A 71 -2.10 9.29 1.75
CA MET A 71 -0.65 9.17 1.81
C MET A 71 -0.17 7.87 1.15
N ALA A 72 -0.84 6.76 1.43
CA ALA A 72 -0.52 5.46 0.85
C ALA A 72 -0.68 5.46 -0.68
N ARG A 73 -1.77 6.04 -1.21
CA ARG A 73 -1.96 6.21 -2.65
C ARG A 73 -0.79 6.99 -3.28
N ILE A 74 -0.36 8.10 -2.66
CA ILE A 74 0.77 8.90 -3.15
C ILE A 74 2.06 8.07 -3.20
N GLN A 75 2.39 7.34 -2.14
CA GLN A 75 3.60 6.50 -2.10
C GLN A 75 3.56 5.39 -3.16
N MET A 76 2.41 4.73 -3.35
CA MET A 76 2.27 3.68 -4.36
C MET A 76 2.41 4.23 -5.79
N TYR A 77 1.85 5.41 -6.07
CA TYR A 77 2.06 6.08 -7.36
C TYR A 77 3.54 6.43 -7.60
N GLN A 78 4.25 6.88 -6.57
CA GLN A 78 5.69 7.15 -6.66
C GLN A 78 6.47 5.87 -6.96
N ALA A 79 6.20 4.79 -6.22
CA ALA A 79 6.84 3.49 -6.44
C ALA A 79 6.61 2.96 -7.87
N LYS A 80 5.39 3.09 -8.39
CA LYS A 80 5.05 2.68 -9.76
C LYS A 80 5.79 3.52 -10.82
N ARG A 81 5.82 4.84 -10.63
CA ARG A 81 6.52 5.75 -11.55
C ARG A 81 8.01 5.47 -11.56
N ASP A 82 8.61 5.28 -10.40
CA ASP A 82 10.04 5.05 -10.29
C ASP A 82 10.41 3.69 -10.92
N ALA A 83 9.60 2.64 -10.75
CA ALA A 83 9.77 1.38 -11.46
C ALA A 83 9.73 1.52 -12.99
N ALA A 84 8.82 2.36 -13.52
CA ALA A 84 8.70 2.62 -14.96
C ALA A 84 9.87 3.43 -15.56
N LEU A 85 10.66 4.12 -14.73
CA LEU A 85 11.84 4.87 -15.16
C LEU A 85 13.11 3.99 -15.24
N VAL A 86 13.11 2.82 -14.61
CA VAL A 86 14.24 1.87 -14.59
C VAL A 86 14.04 0.65 -15.49
N SER A 87 12.85 0.48 -16.07
CA SER A 87 12.47 -0.55 -17.05
C SER A 87 12.65 -0.07 -18.49
#